data_AF-A0A924PV98-F1
#
_entry.id   AF-A0A924PV98-F1
#
_cell.length_a   1.000
_cell.length_b   1.000
_cell.length_c   1.000
_cell.angle_alpha   90.00
_cell.angle_beta   90.00
_cell.angle_gamma   90.00
#
_symmetry.space_group_name_H-M   'P 1'
#
loop_
_entity.id
_entity.type
_entity.pdbx_description
1 polymer ?
#
loop_
_entity_poly.entity_id
_entity_poly.type
_entity_poly.pdbx_seq_one_letter_code
_entity_poly.pdbx_strand_id
1 'polypeptide(L)'
;MKMPSHIGGLALAAATLLLPALASAETPEFENWNAKFQSTYVWQGKRPFAAAYSGPNSLTTGKEKSYSFTATGALGFRPWPGAEFYFDPEAAQGVPLSNLTGFGGFTNGEIARTSGPNLTVYRARAFLRQTWGLGGATEVLASDFNQLAGAVDKRRLVLTAGNLSVTDLFDDNAYS
;
A
#
# COMPACT_ATOMS: atom_id res chain seq x y z
N MET A 1 -10.59 -15.00 -61.87
CA MET A 1 -11.41 -16.20 -61.54
C MET A 1 -10.83 -16.81 -60.28
N LYS A 2 -11.70 -17.15 -59.32
CA LYS A 2 -11.43 -17.53 -57.91
C LYS A 2 -10.27 -18.52 -57.71
N MET A 3 -9.42 -18.24 -56.72
CA MET A 3 -8.72 -19.25 -55.92
C MET A 3 -9.10 -19.03 -54.44
N PRO A 4 -9.65 -20.04 -53.76
CA PRO A 4 -9.65 -20.10 -52.31
C PRO A 4 -8.80 -21.28 -51.82
N SER A 5 -7.98 -21.09 -50.80
CA SER A 5 -7.68 -22.16 -49.82
C SER A 5 -6.98 -21.61 -48.58
N HIS A 6 -7.80 -21.37 -47.56
CA HIS A 6 -7.62 -21.71 -46.14
C HIS A 6 -6.23 -21.58 -45.50
N ILE A 7 -6.08 -20.53 -44.67
CA ILE A 7 -5.11 -20.47 -43.57
C ILE A 7 -5.75 -21.20 -42.38
N GLY A 8 -5.21 -22.37 -42.03
CA GLY A 8 -5.58 -23.09 -40.81
C GLY A 8 -4.94 -22.42 -39.59
N GLY A 9 -5.73 -21.67 -38.82
CA GLY A 9 -5.32 -21.14 -37.52
C GLY A 9 -5.37 -22.24 -36.46
N LEU A 10 -4.22 -22.60 -35.91
CA LEU A 10 -4.12 -23.48 -34.75
C LEU A 10 -4.54 -22.70 -33.50
N ALA A 11 -5.78 -22.88 -33.04
CA ALA A 11 -6.25 -22.31 -31.79
C ALA A 11 -5.78 -23.19 -30.61
N LEU A 12 -4.86 -22.67 -29.81
CA LEU A 12 -4.43 -23.28 -28.56
C LEU A 12 -5.50 -23.02 -27.49
N ALA A 13 -6.35 -24.00 -27.20
CA ALA A 13 -7.31 -23.93 -26.10
C ALA A 13 -6.59 -24.14 -24.77
N ALA A 14 -6.44 -23.08 -23.97
CA ALA A 14 -6.03 -23.18 -22.58
C ALA A 14 -7.25 -23.55 -21.72
N ALA A 15 -7.28 -24.77 -21.21
CA ALA A 15 -8.28 -25.20 -20.23
C ALA A 15 -7.85 -24.69 -18.84
N THR A 16 -8.53 -23.65 -18.34
CA THR A 16 -8.40 -23.20 -16.95
C THR A 16 -9.25 -24.12 -16.06
N LEU A 17 -8.58 -24.91 -15.23
CA LEU A 17 -9.21 -25.63 -14.12
C LEU A 17 -9.68 -24.62 -13.07
N LEU A 18 -10.98 -24.39 -13.00
CA LEU A 18 -11.64 -23.70 -11.88
C LEU A 18 -11.75 -24.68 -10.71
N LEU A 19 -10.82 -24.58 -9.75
CA LEU A 19 -10.97 -25.20 -8.44
C LEU A 19 -11.96 -24.34 -7.62
N PRO A 20 -13.04 -24.92 -7.05
CA PRO A 20 -13.88 -24.20 -6.13
C PRO A 20 -13.09 -23.98 -4.84
N ALA A 21 -12.83 -22.73 -4.49
CA ALA A 21 -12.34 -22.38 -3.17
C ALA A 21 -13.48 -22.65 -2.17
N LEU A 22 -13.35 -23.72 -1.39
CA LEU A 22 -14.14 -23.89 -0.18
C LEU A 22 -13.75 -22.76 0.77
N ALA A 23 -14.57 -21.72 0.83
CA ALA A 23 -14.47 -20.70 1.87
C ALA A 23 -14.83 -21.36 3.20
N SER A 24 -13.80 -21.84 3.91
CA SER A 24 -13.92 -22.14 5.33
C SER A 24 -14.24 -20.81 6.02
N ALA A 25 -15.35 -20.74 6.75
CA ALA A 25 -15.57 -19.67 7.70
C ALA A 25 -14.60 -19.90 8.86
N GLU A 26 -13.36 -19.44 8.68
CA GLU A 26 -12.33 -19.45 9.70
C GLU A 26 -12.82 -18.54 10.83
N THR A 27 -13.14 -19.12 11.99
CA THR A 27 -13.29 -18.32 13.23
C THR A 27 -12.02 -17.48 13.33
N PRO A 28 -12.11 -16.13 13.37
CA PRO A 28 -10.91 -15.31 13.34
C PRO A 28 -9.99 -15.71 14.49
N GLU A 29 -8.90 -16.37 14.13
CA GLU A 29 -8.00 -16.95 15.12
C GLU A 29 -7.34 -15.80 15.89
N PHE A 30 -7.23 -15.96 17.20
CA PHE A 30 -6.54 -14.99 18.03
C PHE A 30 -5.06 -14.95 17.64
N GLU A 31 -4.59 -13.81 17.16
CA GLU A 31 -3.35 -13.83 16.38
C GLU A 31 -2.00 -13.83 17.11
N ASN A 32 -1.73 -13.31 18.31
CA ASN A 32 -0.35 -13.18 18.88
C ASN A 32 0.71 -12.41 18.05
N TRP A 33 0.86 -12.63 16.74
CA TRP A 33 1.74 -11.90 15.84
C TRP A 33 1.20 -11.93 14.41
N ASN A 34 1.56 -10.93 13.62
CA ASN A 34 1.37 -10.94 12.16
C ASN A 34 2.52 -10.23 11.47
N ALA A 35 2.74 -10.59 10.21
CA ALA A 35 3.68 -9.92 9.33
C ALA A 35 3.02 -9.78 7.96
N LYS A 36 2.79 -8.54 7.54
CA LYS A 36 2.20 -8.20 6.24
C LYS A 36 3.19 -7.33 5.47
N PHE A 37 3.03 -7.29 4.16
CA PHE A 37 3.89 -6.53 3.27
C PHE A 37 3.07 -5.89 2.17
N GLN A 38 3.38 -4.63 1.86
CA GLN A 38 2.82 -3.91 0.73
C GLN A 38 3.95 -3.27 -0.05
N SER A 39 3.87 -3.30 -1.37
CA SER A 39 4.74 -2.50 -2.23
C SER A 39 3.94 -1.86 -3.36
N THR A 40 4.37 -0.65 -3.73
CA THR A 40 3.76 0.14 -4.78
C THR A 40 4.85 0.62 -5.70
N TYR A 41 4.70 0.35 -7.01
CA TYR A 41 5.58 0.86 -8.04
C TYR A 41 4.76 1.61 -9.08
N VAL A 42 5.09 2.89 -9.30
CA VAL A 42 4.45 3.72 -10.31
C VAL A 42 5.51 4.17 -11.29
N TRP A 43 5.27 3.93 -12.58
CA TRP A 43 6.15 4.39 -13.65
C TRP A 43 5.40 5.35 -14.56
N GLN A 44 6.04 6.45 -14.91
CA GLN A 44 5.49 7.49 -15.77
C GLN A 44 6.51 7.87 -16.84
N GLY A 45 6.03 8.02 -18.08
CA GLY A 45 6.84 8.47 -19.20
C GLY A 45 6.30 9.78 -19.75
N LYS A 46 7.17 10.77 -19.93
CA LYS A 46 6.85 12.02 -20.59
C LYS A 46 7.50 12.06 -21.98
N ARG A 47 6.69 12.24 -23.02
CA ARG A 47 7.18 12.48 -24.39
C ARG A 47 7.71 13.91 -24.49
N PRO A 48 8.66 14.17 -25.40
CA PRO A 48 9.10 15.53 -25.66
C PRO A 48 7.95 16.36 -26.26
N PHE A 49 7.94 17.65 -25.97
CA PHE A 49 6.96 18.59 -26.48
C PHE A 49 7.62 19.94 -26.79
N ALA A 50 7.07 20.71 -27.72
CA ALA A 50 7.55 22.04 -28.03
C ALA A 50 6.99 23.06 -27.03
N ALA A 51 7.85 23.97 -26.56
CA ALA A 51 7.46 25.10 -25.73
C ALA A 51 8.05 26.39 -26.31
N ALA A 52 7.27 27.48 -26.32
CA ALA A 52 7.73 28.77 -26.81
C ALA A 52 8.80 29.41 -25.88
N TYR A 53 8.76 29.06 -24.59
CA TYR A 53 9.73 29.47 -23.58
C TYR A 53 9.87 28.39 -22.50
N SER A 54 11.00 28.39 -21.77
CA SER A 54 11.23 27.53 -20.62
C SER A 54 12.13 28.25 -19.61
N GLY A 55 11.85 28.07 -18.33
CA GLY A 55 12.63 28.66 -17.25
C GLY A 55 12.97 27.64 -16.15
N PRO A 56 13.65 28.09 -15.08
CA PRO A 56 14.16 27.20 -14.02
C PRO A 56 13.10 26.36 -13.30
N ASN A 57 11.86 26.83 -13.22
CA ASN A 57 10.73 26.14 -12.58
C ASN A 57 9.70 25.60 -13.61
N SER A 58 10.12 25.43 -14.87
CA SER A 58 9.27 24.93 -15.94
C SER A 58 9.48 23.44 -16.15
N LEU A 59 8.44 22.79 -16.68
CA LEU A 59 8.54 21.40 -17.10
C LEU A 59 9.52 21.34 -18.28
N THR A 60 10.54 20.50 -18.19
CA THR A 60 11.52 20.38 -19.27
C THR A 60 10.83 19.94 -20.56
N THR A 61 11.31 20.35 -21.72
CA THR A 61 10.70 19.99 -23.02
C THR A 61 11.17 18.63 -23.53
N GLY A 62 12.29 18.14 -23.00
CA GLY A 62 12.87 16.85 -23.36
C GLY A 62 12.05 15.65 -22.89
N LYS A 63 12.38 14.48 -23.43
CA LYS A 63 11.82 13.21 -22.96
C LYS A 63 12.31 12.95 -21.53
N GLU A 64 11.39 12.61 -20.63
CA GLU A 64 11.72 12.24 -19.26
C GLU A 64 11.04 10.93 -18.87
N LYS A 65 11.63 10.24 -17.91
CA LYS A 65 11.01 9.12 -17.22
C LYS A 65 10.96 9.47 -15.73
N SER A 66 9.85 9.15 -15.11
CA SER A 66 9.65 9.28 -13.68
C SER A 66 9.18 7.94 -13.13
N TYR A 67 9.60 7.64 -11.91
CA TYR A 67 9.08 6.48 -11.20
C TYR A 67 9.08 6.75 -9.70
N SER A 68 8.24 6.03 -8.99
CA SER A 68 8.28 5.92 -7.54
C SER A 68 8.16 4.45 -7.15
N PHE A 69 8.84 4.09 -6.08
CA PHE A 69 8.75 2.80 -5.46
C PHE A 69 8.67 2.99 -3.96
N THR A 70 7.69 2.35 -3.34
CA THR A 70 7.62 2.20 -1.90
C THR A 70 7.34 0.75 -1.52
N ALA A 71 7.89 0.33 -0.39
CA ALA A 71 7.71 -1.00 0.14
C ALA A 71 7.69 -0.92 1.67
N THR A 72 6.64 -1.44 2.28
CA THR A 72 6.38 -1.33 3.71
C THR A 72 6.12 -2.73 4.26
N GLY A 73 6.91 -3.14 5.24
CA GLY A 73 6.56 -4.26 6.09
C GLY A 73 5.71 -3.76 7.25
N ALA A 74 4.65 -4.47 7.60
CA ALA A 74 3.88 -4.21 8.82
C ALA A 74 4.02 -5.43 9.74
N LEU A 75 4.70 -5.23 10.86
CA LEU A 75 4.99 -6.29 11.83
C LEU A 75 4.25 -6.01 13.12
N GLY A 76 3.34 -6.88 13.51
CA GLY A 76 2.58 -6.79 14.75
C GLY A 76 2.87 -7.96 15.69
N PHE A 77 2.93 -7.72 16.99
CA PHE A 77 2.92 -8.79 17.99
C PHE A 77 2.29 -8.37 19.33
N ARG A 78 1.82 -9.34 20.11
CA ARG A 78 1.25 -9.15 21.44
C ARG A 78 2.26 -9.51 22.52
N PRO A 79 2.92 -8.52 23.16
CA PRO A 79 3.89 -8.81 24.20
C PRO A 79 3.23 -9.29 25.51
N TRP A 80 2.00 -8.83 25.82
CA TRP A 80 1.22 -9.25 26.98
C TRP A 80 -0.29 -9.08 26.72
N PRO A 81 -1.18 -9.64 27.58
CA PRO A 81 -2.62 -9.55 27.37
C PRO A 81 -3.12 -8.10 27.21
N GLY A 82 -3.84 -7.85 26.12
CA GLY A 82 -4.38 -6.53 25.79
C GLY A 82 -3.38 -5.54 25.20
N ALA A 83 -2.09 -5.88 25.10
CA ALA A 83 -1.10 -5.07 24.40
C ALA A 83 -0.76 -5.61 23.02
N GLU A 84 -0.52 -4.69 22.10
CA GLU A 84 -0.06 -4.93 20.75
C GLU A 84 1.04 -3.93 20.43
N PHE A 85 2.14 -4.40 19.87
CA PHE A 85 3.22 -3.58 19.38
C PHE A 85 3.32 -3.73 17.87
N TYR A 86 3.50 -2.61 17.18
CA TYR A 86 3.63 -2.57 15.73
C TYR A 86 4.91 -1.84 15.32
N PHE A 87 5.60 -2.37 14.32
CA PHE A 87 6.80 -1.79 13.72
C PHE A 87 6.77 -1.92 12.20
N ASP A 88 6.82 -0.78 11.52
CA ASP A 88 6.68 -0.70 10.08
C ASP A 88 7.93 -0.09 9.45
N PRO A 89 8.92 -0.90 9.02
CA PRO A 89 9.99 -0.42 8.17
C PRO A 89 9.46 -0.13 6.76
N GLU A 90 9.74 1.05 6.24
CA GLU A 90 9.36 1.50 4.91
C GLU A 90 10.59 1.88 4.10
N ALA A 91 10.64 1.43 2.84
CA ALA A 91 11.69 1.75 1.89
C ALA A 91 11.08 2.56 0.74
N ALA A 92 11.67 3.71 0.42
CA ALA A 92 11.19 4.61 -0.63
C ALA A 92 12.31 5.02 -1.59
N GLN A 93 11.99 5.12 -2.87
CA GLN A 93 12.83 5.75 -3.91
C GLN A 93 11.94 6.34 -5.00
N GLY A 94 12.39 7.40 -5.63
CA GLY A 94 11.67 8.00 -6.74
C GLY A 94 12.47 9.03 -7.51
N VAL A 95 12.19 9.09 -8.81
CA VAL A 95 12.71 10.12 -9.71
C VAL A 95 11.51 10.92 -10.21
N PRO A 96 11.35 12.18 -9.80
CA PRO A 96 10.26 13.02 -10.27
C PRO A 96 10.53 13.59 -11.67
N LEU A 97 9.48 13.97 -12.39
CA LEU A 97 9.63 14.76 -13.63
C LEU A 97 10.14 16.15 -13.29
N SER A 98 11.17 16.62 -14.01
CA SER A 98 11.71 17.98 -13.90
C SER A 98 11.94 18.46 -12.45
N ASN A 99 12.42 17.56 -11.58
CA ASN A 99 12.67 17.84 -10.15
C ASN A 99 11.46 18.43 -9.40
N LEU A 100 10.26 17.93 -9.68
CA LEU A 100 8.98 18.39 -9.10
C LEU A 100 8.61 19.83 -9.49
N THR A 101 9.20 20.38 -10.54
CA THR A 101 8.86 21.71 -11.08
C THR A 101 8.06 21.61 -12.37
N GLY A 102 7.38 22.70 -12.74
CA GLY A 102 6.63 22.78 -14.00
C GLY A 102 5.20 22.24 -13.98
N PHE A 103 4.79 21.56 -12.91
CA PHE A 103 3.41 21.14 -12.68
C PHE A 103 2.81 21.90 -11.50
N GLY A 104 1.49 22.12 -11.52
CA GLY A 104 0.74 22.69 -10.39
C GLY A 104 0.54 21.73 -9.22
N GLY A 105 1.09 20.52 -9.29
CA GLY A 105 0.96 19.47 -8.27
C GLY A 105 1.76 18.23 -8.64
N PHE A 106 1.77 17.25 -7.75
CA PHE A 106 2.45 15.98 -7.99
C PHE A 106 1.75 15.18 -9.09
N THR A 107 2.53 14.61 -10.01
CA THR A 107 1.98 13.74 -11.08
C THR A 107 1.54 12.38 -10.57
N ASN A 108 1.88 12.06 -9.31
CA ASN A 108 1.61 10.80 -8.65
C ASN A 108 1.66 11.04 -7.12
N GLY A 109 0.68 10.56 -6.36
CA GLY A 109 0.66 10.70 -4.91
C GLY A 109 1.83 10.02 -4.20
N GLU A 110 2.35 8.94 -4.79
CA GLU A 110 3.47 8.19 -4.21
C GLU A 110 4.80 8.95 -4.30
N ILE A 111 4.98 9.85 -5.28
CA ILE A 111 6.25 10.58 -5.45
C ILE A 111 6.55 11.51 -4.29
N ALA A 112 5.50 12.01 -3.61
CA ALA A 112 5.61 12.86 -2.44
C ALA A 112 6.21 12.13 -1.21
N ARG A 113 6.16 10.79 -1.21
CA ARG A 113 6.75 9.93 -0.18
C ARG A 113 8.21 9.56 -0.45
N THR A 114 8.75 9.96 -1.60
CA THR A 114 10.10 9.58 -2.02
C THR A 114 11.10 10.71 -1.79
N SER A 115 12.33 10.36 -1.42
CA SER A 115 13.41 11.31 -1.11
C SER A 115 14.49 11.42 -2.19
N GLY A 116 14.32 10.74 -3.32
CA GLY A 116 15.27 10.75 -4.44
C GLY A 116 15.49 9.38 -5.08
N PRO A 117 16.44 9.27 -6.03
CA PRO A 117 16.64 8.05 -6.82
C PRO A 117 17.21 6.88 -6.02
N ASN A 118 17.81 7.15 -4.86
CA ASN A 118 18.41 6.14 -4.01
C ASN A 118 17.37 5.57 -3.04
N LEU A 119 17.35 4.24 -2.91
CA LEU A 119 16.50 3.55 -1.95
C LEU A 119 16.88 3.95 -0.53
N THR A 120 15.96 4.61 0.17
CA THR A 120 16.10 5.02 1.56
C THR A 120 15.15 4.20 2.41
N VAL A 121 15.66 3.54 3.44
CA VAL A 121 14.85 2.81 4.43
C VAL A 121 14.70 3.68 5.66
N TYR A 122 13.47 3.83 6.15
CA TYR A 122 13.15 4.54 7.37
C TYR A 122 12.06 3.81 8.15
N ARG A 123 11.83 4.28 9.38
CA ARG A 123 10.77 3.81 10.25
C ARG A 123 9.52 4.63 9.95
N ALA A 124 8.54 4.04 9.27
CA ALA A 124 7.26 4.71 9.02
C ALA A 124 6.39 4.72 10.27
N ARG A 125 6.34 3.59 11.00
CA ARG A 125 5.58 3.47 12.25
C ARG A 125 6.33 2.64 13.29
N ALA A 126 6.15 3.00 14.55
CA ALA A 126 6.53 2.21 15.71
C ALA A 126 5.70 2.64 16.91
N PHE A 127 4.73 1.83 17.30
CA PHE A 127 3.80 2.19 18.37
C PHE A 127 3.32 1.00 19.17
N LEU A 128 2.89 1.29 20.39
CA LEU A 128 2.24 0.36 21.31
C LEU A 128 0.77 0.74 21.43
N ARG A 129 -0.11 -0.26 21.34
CA ARG A 129 -1.54 -0.16 21.59
C ARG A 129 -1.89 -1.02 22.79
N GLN A 130 -2.45 -0.41 23.83
CA GLN A 130 -2.98 -1.10 25.00
C GLN A 130 -4.50 -0.94 25.03
N THR A 131 -5.19 -2.07 25.12
CA THR A 131 -6.65 -2.15 25.19
C THR A 131 -7.06 -2.65 26.57
N TRP A 132 -7.99 -1.95 27.20
CA TRP A 132 -8.67 -2.40 28.42
C TRP A 132 -10.15 -2.60 28.12
N GLY A 133 -10.61 -3.84 28.25
CA GLY A 133 -12.02 -4.18 28.14
C GLY A 133 -12.82 -3.64 29.32
N LEU A 134 -13.94 -2.98 29.03
CA LEU A 134 -14.91 -2.51 30.00
C LEU A 134 -16.20 -3.34 29.94
N GLY A 135 -16.18 -4.49 29.24
CA GLY A 135 -17.30 -5.41 29.07
C GLY A 135 -18.31 -5.02 27.98
N GLY A 136 -19.46 -5.69 28.01
CA GLY A 136 -20.52 -5.54 27.01
C GLY A 136 -20.47 -6.63 25.94
N ALA A 137 -20.96 -6.32 24.74
CA ALA A 137 -20.84 -7.23 23.61
C ALA A 137 -19.39 -7.31 23.11
N THR A 138 -19.02 -8.46 22.56
CA THR A 138 -17.72 -8.68 21.92
C THR A 138 -17.80 -8.35 20.42
N GLU A 139 -16.73 -7.78 19.91
CA GLU A 139 -16.49 -7.55 18.49
C GLU A 139 -15.28 -8.37 18.07
N VAL A 140 -15.35 -8.99 16.90
CA VAL A 140 -14.25 -9.76 16.34
C VAL A 140 -13.54 -8.90 15.31
N LEU A 141 -12.26 -8.63 15.56
CA LEU A 141 -11.39 -7.94 14.63
C LEU A 141 -10.70 -8.96 13.73
N ALA A 142 -10.71 -8.67 12.43
CA ALA A 142 -9.96 -9.44 11.44
C ALA A 142 -8.49 -9.00 11.42
N SER A 143 -7.62 -9.87 10.90
CA SER A 143 -6.20 -9.58 10.71
C SER A 143 -6.02 -8.55 9.60
N ASP A 144 -5.36 -7.43 9.89
CA ASP A 144 -5.05 -6.39 8.91
C ASP A 144 -3.68 -5.75 9.15
N PHE A 145 -3.25 -4.85 8.26
CA PHE A 145 -2.09 -4.01 8.49
C PHE A 145 -2.30 -3.23 9.79
N ASN A 146 -1.36 -3.35 10.73
CA ASN A 146 -1.44 -2.69 12.04
C ASN A 146 -2.67 -3.10 12.89
N GLN A 147 -3.23 -4.29 12.63
CA GLN A 147 -4.30 -4.91 13.41
C GLN A 147 -4.13 -6.43 13.49
N LEU A 148 -4.03 -6.95 14.70
CA LEU A 148 -4.00 -8.39 14.94
C LEU A 148 -5.42 -8.92 15.14
N ALA A 149 -5.74 -10.06 14.52
CA ALA A 149 -7.04 -10.71 14.71
C ALA A 149 -7.29 -11.08 16.18
N GLY A 150 -8.54 -10.96 16.61
CA GLY A 150 -8.94 -11.30 17.97
C GLY A 150 -10.30 -10.74 18.37
N ALA A 151 -10.80 -11.25 19.49
CA ALA A 151 -12.02 -10.78 20.13
C ALA A 151 -11.71 -9.64 21.12
N VAL A 152 -12.44 -8.54 21.02
CA VAL A 152 -12.32 -7.38 21.90
C VAL A 152 -13.68 -6.91 22.40
N ASP A 153 -13.74 -6.33 23.58
CA ASP A 153 -14.98 -5.74 24.10
C ASP A 153 -15.37 -4.50 23.27
N LYS A 154 -16.66 -4.34 22.97
CA LYS A 154 -17.17 -3.13 22.30
C LYS A 154 -16.98 -1.89 23.16
N ARG A 155 -17.14 -2.02 24.49
CA ARG A 155 -16.82 -0.95 25.42
C ARG A 155 -15.38 -1.16 25.88
N ARG A 156 -14.46 -0.38 25.35
CA ARG A 156 -13.03 -0.50 25.64
C ARG A 156 -12.37 0.87 25.73
N LEU A 157 -11.34 0.96 26.55
CA LEU A 157 -10.38 2.06 26.52
C LEU A 157 -9.17 1.60 25.70
N VAL A 158 -8.77 2.37 24.68
CA VAL A 158 -7.59 2.08 23.86
C VAL A 158 -6.61 3.23 23.97
N LEU A 159 -5.42 2.95 24.48
CA LEU A 159 -4.29 3.87 24.46
C LEU A 159 -3.34 3.46 23.34
N THR A 160 -3.08 4.36 22.40
CA THR A 160 -2.05 4.17 21.37
C THR A 160 -0.97 5.23 21.56
N ALA A 161 0.29 4.80 21.67
CA ALA A 161 1.42 5.69 21.91
C ALA A 161 2.64 5.25 21.11
N GLY A 162 3.31 6.21 20.47
CA GLY A 162 4.53 5.96 19.69
C GLY A 162 4.67 6.91 18.49
N ASN A 163 5.37 6.44 17.47
CA ASN A 163 5.53 7.10 16.18
C ASN A 163 4.51 6.52 15.19
N LEU A 164 3.51 7.32 14.86
CA LEU A 164 2.44 7.01 13.92
C LEU A 164 1.76 8.31 13.50
N SER A 165 1.05 8.31 12.37
CA SER A 165 0.23 9.47 12.00
C SER A 165 -1.10 9.44 12.74
N VAL A 166 -1.60 10.62 13.12
CA VAL A 166 -2.97 10.75 13.65
C VAL A 166 -4.01 10.32 12.61
N THR A 167 -3.73 10.57 11.32
CA THR A 167 -4.60 10.15 10.22
C THR A 167 -4.72 8.64 10.13
N ASP A 168 -3.70 7.87 10.51
CA ASP A 168 -3.77 6.40 10.50
C ASP A 168 -4.81 5.84 11.49
N LEU A 169 -5.24 6.63 12.48
CA LEU A 169 -6.23 6.21 13.48
C LEU A 169 -7.64 6.75 13.22
N PHE A 170 -7.74 7.94 12.62
CA PHE A 170 -9.00 8.68 12.55
C PHE A 170 -9.55 8.88 11.13
N ASP A 171 -8.76 8.54 10.11
CA ASP A 171 -9.15 8.66 8.70
C ASP A 171 -9.40 7.28 8.05
N ASP A 172 -9.60 6.25 8.86
CA ASP A 172 -9.97 4.92 8.36
C ASP A 172 -11.46 4.90 7.98
N ASN A 173 -11.73 5.04 6.69
CA ASN A 173 -13.08 5.12 6.13
C ASN A 173 -13.42 3.87 5.31
N ALA A 174 -14.51 3.20 5.67
CA ALA A 174 -15.00 2.00 5.01
C ALA A 174 -15.43 2.20 3.52
N TYR A 175 -15.50 3.44 3.04
CA TYR A 175 -15.89 3.78 1.66
C TYR A 175 -14.77 4.43 0.83
N SER A 176 -13.53 4.39 1.32
CA SER A 176 -12.34 4.89 0.61
C SER A 176 -11.90 3.99 -0.54
#